data_AF-A0A848ZT59-F1
#
_entry.id   AF-A0A848ZT59-F1
#
_cell.length_a   1.000
_cell.length_b   1.000
_cell.length_c   1.000
_cell.angle_alpha   90.00
_cell.angle_beta   90.00
_cell.angle_gamma   90.00
#
_symmetry.space_group_name_H-M   'P 1'
#
loop_
_entity.id
_entity.type
_entity.pdbx_description
1 polymer ?
#
loop_
_entity_poly.entity_id
_entity_poly.type
_entity_poly.pdbx_seq_one_letter_code
_entity_poly.pdbx_strand_id
1 'polypeptide(L)'
;NNMGEPSEIALIRNLHWWTVEYGLIGTVDNPKIYGAGLLSSIGESAWCMTNKVKKIPYSIEAARTSFDITKPQPQLFVTPDFAYLSQVLEEFANTMALRKGGLSGVKKLIASKELCTLELSTGLQISGAFTNVIEHQDKPVYIQTEGATALSYREKELVGHSTAHHPEGFGSPIGKLKGINLAIENMSPRDLKAYNIYEGETILLEFEGDIKVSGEIITGTRNLRGEIILITFKNCTVTHREKVLFEPDWGLYNMAVGDKIVSAFNGPADLTSFDLVTHSVSSTTIKPVKSPERKKLELLYQQIRDFREGTNTTISRNKVFKEVKDNYPTDWLLSVELYELARNNNDKAFAEEIIQHLNAIKNNHPNLGHLIDDGIQLVDAVGTSV
;
A
#
# COMPACT_ATOMS: atom_id res chain seq x y z
N ASN A 1 -17.22 -0.43 -17.60
CA ASN A 1 -16.18 -0.31 -16.56
C ASN A 1 -15.51 -1.65 -16.35
N ASN A 2 -14.52 -2.00 -17.16
CA ASN A 2 -13.63 -3.11 -16.84
C ASN A 2 -12.21 -2.56 -16.99
N MET A 3 -11.57 -2.23 -15.86
CA MET A 3 -10.17 -1.74 -15.82
C MET A 3 -9.17 -2.90 -15.99
N GLY A 4 -9.63 -4.06 -16.46
CA GLY A 4 -8.81 -5.28 -16.57
C GLY A 4 -8.69 -6.01 -15.24
N GLU A 5 -7.76 -6.97 -15.19
CA GLU A 5 -7.42 -7.63 -13.93
C GLU A 5 -6.77 -6.63 -12.97
N PRO A 6 -7.16 -6.65 -11.68
CA PRO A 6 -6.57 -5.76 -10.69
C PRO A 6 -5.09 -6.08 -10.45
N SER A 7 -4.27 -5.04 -10.34
CA SER A 7 -2.88 -5.18 -9.89
C SER A 7 -2.82 -5.62 -8.43
N GLU A 8 -1.69 -6.17 -8.00
CA GLU A 8 -1.51 -6.61 -6.60
C GLU A 8 -1.67 -5.44 -5.62
N ILE A 9 -1.24 -4.24 -5.99
CA ILE A 9 -1.44 -3.04 -5.17
C ILE A 9 -2.92 -2.65 -5.06
N ALA A 10 -3.72 -2.86 -6.11
CA ALA A 10 -5.17 -2.64 -6.04
C ALA A 10 -5.85 -3.65 -5.10
N LEU A 11 -5.37 -4.90 -5.07
CA LEU A 11 -5.84 -5.92 -4.14
C LEU A 11 -5.45 -5.59 -2.68
N ILE A 12 -4.21 -5.13 -2.44
CA ILE A 12 -3.78 -4.63 -1.12
C ILE A 12 -4.65 -3.45 -0.69
N ARG A 13 -4.94 -2.51 -1.59
CA ARG A 13 -5.83 -1.38 -1.29
C ARG A 13 -7.21 -1.86 -0.83
N ASN A 14 -7.75 -2.91 -1.44
CA ASN A 14 -9.02 -3.49 -1.00
C ASN A 14 -8.89 -4.10 0.41
N LEU A 15 -7.82 -4.85 0.71
CA LEU A 15 -7.57 -5.33 2.08
C LEU A 15 -7.51 -4.17 3.08
N HIS A 16 -6.77 -3.10 2.76
CA HIS A 16 -6.69 -1.89 3.58
C HIS A 16 -8.08 -1.28 3.81
N TRP A 17 -8.88 -1.12 2.75
CA TRP A 17 -10.22 -0.55 2.84
C TRP A 17 -11.12 -1.37 3.77
N TRP A 18 -11.15 -2.69 3.61
CA TRP A 18 -12.00 -3.58 4.40
C TRP A 18 -11.51 -3.85 5.82
N THR A 19 -10.34 -3.31 6.18
CA THR A 19 -9.74 -3.50 7.51
C THR A 19 -9.49 -2.16 8.20
N VAL A 20 -8.46 -1.43 7.78
CA VAL A 20 -8.02 -0.18 8.41
C VAL A 20 -9.09 0.91 8.30
N GLU A 21 -9.81 0.99 7.18
CA GLU A 21 -10.82 2.04 6.98
C GLU A 21 -12.22 1.62 7.47
N TYR A 22 -12.70 0.45 7.05
CA TYR A 22 -14.07 -0.03 7.29
C TYR A 22 -14.14 -1.40 7.98
N GLY A 23 -13.13 -1.75 8.80
CA GLY A 23 -13.08 -3.04 9.49
C GLY A 23 -13.93 -3.12 10.76
N LEU A 24 -14.47 -4.31 11.00
CA LEU A 24 -15.14 -4.71 12.23
C LEU A 24 -14.37 -5.85 12.93
N ILE A 25 -14.42 -5.92 14.26
CA ILE A 25 -13.71 -6.92 15.08
C ILE A 25 -14.68 -7.64 16.04
N GLY A 26 -14.41 -8.91 16.34
CA GLY A 26 -15.23 -9.76 17.21
C GLY A 26 -15.98 -10.84 16.44
N THR A 27 -17.25 -11.05 16.77
CA THR A 27 -18.08 -12.06 16.10
C THR A 27 -19.00 -11.40 15.06
N VAL A 28 -19.43 -12.14 14.05
CA VAL A 28 -20.37 -11.64 13.02
C VAL A 28 -21.68 -11.16 13.65
N ASP A 29 -22.13 -11.81 14.72
CA ASP A 29 -23.37 -11.49 15.42
C ASP A 29 -23.20 -10.30 16.39
N ASN A 30 -22.01 -10.12 16.95
CA ASN A 30 -21.70 -9.03 17.87
C ASN A 30 -20.34 -8.39 17.54
N PRO A 31 -20.26 -7.63 16.43
CA PRO A 31 -19.05 -6.94 16.02
C PRO A 31 -18.84 -5.64 16.79
N LYS A 32 -17.60 -5.17 16.82
CA LYS A 32 -17.21 -3.83 17.26
C LYS A 32 -16.49 -3.11 16.12
N ILE A 33 -16.54 -1.79 16.13
CA ILE A 33 -15.89 -0.96 15.10
C ILE A 33 -14.42 -0.73 15.49
N TYR A 34 -13.51 -0.90 14.52
CA TYR A 34 -12.13 -0.44 14.66
C TYR A 34 -11.62 0.34 13.44
N GLY A 35 -12.31 0.26 12.30
CA GLY A 35 -11.96 1.00 11.09
C GLY A 35 -12.04 2.53 11.28
N ALA A 36 -11.01 3.24 10.83
CA ALA A 36 -10.89 4.69 11.01
C ALA A 36 -11.99 5.49 10.28
N GLY A 37 -12.36 5.07 9.06
CA GLY A 37 -13.44 5.67 8.29
C GLY A 37 -14.78 5.56 9.02
N LEU A 38 -15.07 4.39 9.60
CA LEU A 38 -16.28 4.22 10.42
C LEU A 38 -16.21 5.08 11.69
N LEU A 39 -15.11 5.04 12.44
CA LEU A 39 -14.98 5.78 13.71
C LEU A 39 -15.04 7.31 13.54
N SER A 40 -14.66 7.84 12.39
CA SER A 40 -14.72 9.27 12.09
C SER A 40 -16.08 9.72 11.54
N SER A 41 -16.98 8.78 11.22
CA SER A 41 -18.29 9.02 10.61
C SER A 41 -19.39 8.50 11.53
N ILE A 42 -19.97 9.36 12.37
CA ILE A 42 -21.03 9.00 13.33
C ILE A 42 -22.21 8.30 12.62
N GLY A 43 -22.63 8.83 11.47
CA GLY A 43 -23.74 8.27 10.69
C GLY A 43 -23.45 6.88 10.15
N GLU A 44 -22.25 6.65 9.61
CA GLU A 44 -21.88 5.32 9.10
C GLU A 44 -21.58 4.33 10.21
N SER A 45 -21.02 4.78 11.35
CA SER A 45 -20.86 3.98 12.55
C SER A 45 -22.19 3.43 13.06
N ALA A 46 -23.23 4.27 13.14
CA ALA A 46 -24.55 3.81 13.57
C ALA A 46 -25.19 2.89 12.51
N TRP A 47 -25.09 3.26 11.23
CA TRP A 47 -25.66 2.49 10.13
C TRP A 47 -25.07 1.08 10.00
N CYS A 48 -23.75 0.96 10.14
CA CYS A 48 -23.04 -0.31 9.97
C CYS A 48 -23.43 -1.36 11.01
N MET A 49 -23.87 -0.92 12.20
CA MET A 49 -24.35 -1.77 13.28
C MET A 49 -25.78 -2.30 13.06
N THR A 50 -26.52 -1.79 12.07
CA THR A 50 -27.88 -2.25 11.76
C THR A 50 -27.89 -3.52 10.89
N ASN A 51 -28.98 -4.27 10.88
CA ASN A 51 -29.14 -5.46 10.02
C ASN A 51 -29.18 -5.16 8.51
N LYS A 52 -29.11 -3.89 8.10
CA LYS A 52 -29.11 -3.48 6.69
C LYS A 52 -27.74 -3.63 6.02
N VAL A 53 -26.67 -3.67 6.81
CA VAL A 53 -25.30 -3.92 6.32
C VAL A 53 -24.95 -5.38 6.56
N LYS A 54 -24.52 -6.10 5.52
CA LYS A 54 -24.14 -7.51 5.62
C LYS A 54 -22.79 -7.64 6.33
N LYS A 55 -22.73 -8.49 7.38
CA LYS A 55 -21.47 -8.82 8.07
C LYS A 55 -20.94 -10.15 7.52
N ILE A 56 -19.68 -10.16 7.12
CA ILE A 56 -19.04 -11.32 6.50
C ILE A 56 -17.78 -11.64 7.31
N PRO A 57 -17.50 -12.92 7.64
CA PRO A 57 -16.20 -13.29 8.22
C PRO A 57 -15.05 -12.80 7.32
N TYR A 58 -14.06 -12.14 7.93
CA TYR A 58 -12.88 -11.70 7.21
C TYR A 58 -12.10 -12.90 6.64
N SER A 59 -11.56 -12.74 5.44
CA SER A 59 -10.75 -13.74 4.74
C SER A 59 -10.01 -13.08 3.58
N ILE A 60 -9.16 -13.84 2.88
CA ILE A 60 -8.43 -13.36 1.70
C ILE A 60 -9.33 -12.82 0.58
N GLU A 61 -10.60 -13.22 0.53
CA GLU A 61 -11.59 -12.72 -0.44
C GLU A 61 -11.86 -11.21 -0.30
N ALA A 62 -11.54 -10.61 0.85
CA ALA A 62 -11.58 -9.16 1.01
C ALA A 62 -10.67 -8.45 -0.01
N ALA A 63 -9.53 -9.05 -0.40
CA ALA A 63 -8.65 -8.50 -1.42
C ALA A 63 -9.34 -8.35 -2.79
N ARG A 64 -10.28 -9.25 -3.11
CA ARG A 64 -11.01 -9.29 -4.39
C ARG A 64 -12.34 -8.54 -4.35
N THR A 65 -12.76 -8.08 -3.18
CA THR A 65 -14.03 -7.38 -3.00
C THR A 65 -13.84 -5.90 -3.33
N SER A 66 -14.50 -5.42 -4.39
CA SER A 66 -14.50 -4.01 -4.77
C SER A 66 -15.41 -3.18 -3.86
N PHE A 67 -15.12 -1.88 -3.77
CA PHE A 67 -15.88 -0.92 -2.97
C PHE A 67 -16.17 0.37 -3.75
N ASP A 68 -17.17 1.11 -3.29
CA ASP A 68 -17.55 2.44 -3.79
C ASP A 68 -17.39 3.45 -2.64
N ILE A 69 -16.50 4.43 -2.82
CA ILE A 69 -16.21 5.45 -1.82
C ILE A 69 -17.33 6.51 -1.68
N THR A 70 -18.25 6.56 -2.63
CA THR A 70 -19.29 7.61 -2.72
C THR A 70 -20.61 7.22 -2.06
N LYS A 71 -20.71 5.97 -1.57
CA LYS A 71 -21.95 5.40 -1.02
C LYS A 71 -21.68 4.67 0.29
N PRO A 72 -22.69 4.56 1.17
CA PRO A 72 -22.60 3.69 2.33
C PRO A 72 -22.28 2.25 1.93
N GLN A 73 -21.39 1.60 2.68
CA GLN A 73 -20.93 0.26 2.35
C GLN A 73 -22.05 -0.78 2.55
N PRO A 74 -22.39 -1.59 1.53
CA PRO A 74 -23.48 -2.58 1.62
C PRO A 74 -23.10 -3.80 2.47
N GLN A 75 -21.80 -4.05 2.62
CA GLN A 75 -21.24 -5.16 3.36
C GLN A 75 -19.94 -4.74 4.03
N LEU A 76 -19.61 -5.39 5.14
CA LEU A 76 -18.37 -5.21 5.89
C LEU A 76 -17.79 -6.56 6.32
N PHE A 77 -16.50 -6.59 6.57
CA PHE A 77 -15.80 -7.77 7.06
C PHE A 77 -15.55 -7.71 8.56
N VAL A 78 -15.71 -8.84 9.23
CA VAL A 78 -15.53 -9.02 10.66
C VAL A 78 -14.36 -9.96 10.92
N THR A 79 -13.30 -9.46 11.53
CA THR A 79 -12.17 -10.29 11.99
C THR A 79 -12.38 -10.71 13.45
N PRO A 80 -12.02 -11.94 13.86
CA PRO A 80 -12.07 -12.33 15.27
C PRO A 80 -11.13 -11.50 16.15
N ASP A 81 -9.91 -11.26 15.65
CA ASP A 81 -8.86 -10.50 16.32
C ASP A 81 -7.85 -9.91 15.32
N PHE A 82 -6.88 -9.15 15.82
CA PHE A 82 -5.82 -8.55 14.99
C PHE A 82 -4.79 -9.58 14.49
N ALA A 83 -4.58 -10.68 15.21
CA ALA A 83 -3.61 -11.71 14.79
C ALA A 83 -4.11 -12.41 13.51
N TYR A 84 -5.41 -12.65 13.41
CA TYR A 84 -6.03 -13.18 12.21
C TYR A 84 -5.94 -12.22 11.01
N LEU A 85 -6.02 -10.90 11.22
CA LEU A 85 -5.76 -9.92 10.16
C LEU A 85 -4.34 -10.08 9.59
N SER A 86 -3.35 -10.15 10.48
CA SER A 86 -1.96 -10.35 10.10
C SER A 86 -1.75 -11.68 9.37
N GLN A 87 -2.40 -12.75 9.82
CA GLN A 87 -2.34 -14.06 9.16
C GLN A 87 -2.87 -14.00 7.72
N VAL A 88 -4.04 -13.39 7.49
CA VAL A 88 -4.61 -13.29 6.13
C VAL A 88 -3.78 -12.36 5.24
N LEU A 89 -3.23 -11.27 5.79
CA LEU A 89 -2.33 -10.39 5.05
C LEU A 89 -1.05 -11.13 4.63
N GLU A 90 -0.50 -11.95 5.53
CA GLU A 90 0.68 -12.78 5.27
C GLU A 90 0.38 -13.87 4.23
N GLU A 91 -0.79 -14.53 4.32
CA GLU A 91 -1.28 -15.47 3.31
C GLU A 91 -1.37 -14.79 1.94
N PHE A 92 -1.97 -13.60 1.87
CA PHE A 92 -2.06 -12.82 0.64
C PHE A 92 -0.69 -12.43 0.10
N ALA A 93 0.20 -11.91 0.95
CA ALA A 93 1.55 -11.51 0.57
C ALA A 93 2.36 -12.68 -0.01
N ASN A 94 2.17 -13.90 0.50
CA ASN A 94 2.80 -15.11 -0.03
C ASN A 94 2.30 -15.52 -1.43
N THR A 95 1.17 -14.97 -1.89
CA THR A 95 0.71 -15.13 -3.28
C THR A 95 1.30 -14.10 -4.25
N MET A 96 1.89 -13.02 -3.73
CA MET A 96 2.35 -11.90 -4.54
C MET A 96 3.65 -12.20 -5.30
N ALA A 97 3.83 -11.52 -6.43
CA ALA A 97 5.05 -11.56 -7.22
C ALA A 97 6.30 -11.16 -6.41
N LEU A 98 6.13 -10.24 -5.45
CA LEU A 98 7.18 -9.80 -4.52
C LEU A 98 7.77 -10.94 -3.68
N ARG A 99 7.00 -11.98 -3.35
CA ARG A 99 7.48 -13.10 -2.52
C ARG A 99 7.62 -14.43 -3.27
N LYS A 100 6.87 -14.58 -4.36
CA LYS A 100 6.84 -15.81 -5.16
C LYS A 100 7.81 -15.76 -6.35
N GLY A 101 8.03 -14.58 -6.91
CA GLY A 101 8.80 -14.40 -8.13
C GLY A 101 8.29 -15.28 -9.27
N GLY A 102 9.22 -16.02 -9.89
CA GLY A 102 8.93 -16.97 -10.97
C GLY A 102 8.30 -16.36 -12.22
N LEU A 103 7.74 -17.22 -13.09
CA LEU A 103 7.16 -16.81 -14.38
C LEU A 103 6.01 -15.82 -14.22
N SER A 104 5.13 -16.03 -13.22
CA SER A 104 4.01 -15.12 -12.95
C SER A 104 4.50 -13.72 -12.57
N GLY A 105 5.59 -13.61 -11.79
CA GLY A 105 6.20 -12.34 -11.46
C GLY A 105 6.70 -11.60 -12.70
N VAL A 106 7.48 -12.29 -13.55
CA VAL A 106 8.01 -11.69 -14.78
C VAL A 106 6.88 -11.23 -15.71
N LYS A 107 5.83 -12.04 -15.90
CA LYS A 107 4.67 -11.65 -16.72
C LYS A 107 3.97 -10.39 -16.19
N LYS A 108 3.88 -10.23 -14.86
CA LYS A 108 3.33 -9.01 -14.23
C LYS A 108 4.23 -7.79 -14.47
N LEU A 109 5.56 -7.95 -14.44
CA LEU A 109 6.48 -6.86 -14.76
C LEU A 109 6.39 -6.44 -16.23
N ILE A 110 6.31 -7.40 -17.16
CA ILE A 110 6.14 -7.10 -18.59
C ILE A 110 4.80 -6.38 -18.83
N ALA A 111 3.74 -6.80 -18.13
CA ALA A 111 2.43 -6.17 -18.23
C ALA A 111 2.39 -4.74 -17.67
N SER A 112 3.24 -4.41 -16.67
CA SER A 112 3.25 -3.07 -16.07
C SER A 112 3.81 -2.03 -17.03
N LYS A 113 4.77 -2.40 -17.90
CA LYS A 113 5.52 -1.48 -18.79
C LYS A 113 6.25 -0.36 -18.05
N GLU A 114 6.48 -0.55 -16.76
CA GLU A 114 7.16 0.40 -15.88
C GLU A 114 8.56 -0.10 -15.52
N LEU A 115 9.36 0.79 -14.94
CA LEU A 115 10.63 0.40 -14.32
C LEU A 115 10.36 -0.57 -13.16
N CYS A 116 10.89 -1.78 -13.27
CA CYS A 116 10.70 -2.85 -12.31
C CYS A 116 12.02 -3.55 -11.99
N THR A 117 11.99 -4.41 -10.97
CA THR A 117 13.13 -5.20 -10.54
C THR A 117 12.77 -6.68 -10.41
N LEU A 118 13.67 -7.54 -10.87
CA LEU A 118 13.70 -8.97 -10.55
C LEU A 118 14.85 -9.27 -9.60
N GLU A 119 14.62 -10.17 -8.65
CA GLU A 119 15.68 -10.74 -7.81
C GLU A 119 15.85 -12.24 -8.09
N LEU A 120 17.09 -12.64 -8.31
CA LEU A 120 17.48 -14.03 -8.54
C LEU A 120 17.79 -14.75 -7.22
N SER A 121 17.86 -16.08 -7.25
CA SER A 121 18.25 -16.95 -6.12
C SER A 121 19.58 -16.56 -5.48
N THR A 122 20.47 -15.95 -6.26
CA THR A 122 21.78 -15.48 -5.84
C THR A 122 21.75 -14.14 -5.11
N GLY A 123 20.59 -13.48 -5.05
CA GLY A 123 20.38 -12.13 -4.54
C GLY A 123 20.74 -11.02 -5.54
N LEU A 124 21.15 -11.39 -6.77
CA LEU A 124 21.35 -10.41 -7.85
C LEU A 124 19.99 -9.81 -8.24
N GLN A 125 19.95 -8.49 -8.32
CA GLN A 125 18.79 -7.71 -8.69
C GLN A 125 18.99 -7.09 -10.06
N ILE A 126 17.99 -7.18 -10.93
CA ILE A 126 18.02 -6.66 -12.30
C ILE A 126 16.90 -5.63 -12.41
N SER A 127 17.26 -4.36 -12.55
CA SER A 127 16.32 -3.23 -12.61
C SER A 127 16.23 -2.69 -14.03
N GLY A 128 15.04 -2.66 -14.63
CA GLY A 128 14.83 -2.15 -15.99
C GLY A 128 13.38 -2.31 -16.46
N ALA A 129 13.12 -1.97 -17.72
CA ALA A 129 11.81 -2.20 -18.35
C ALA A 129 11.79 -3.59 -18.99
N PHE A 130 11.06 -4.54 -18.40
CA PHE A 130 10.98 -5.92 -18.90
C PHE A 130 10.06 -6.01 -20.12
N THR A 131 10.54 -6.63 -21.20
CA THR A 131 9.81 -6.68 -22.47
C THR A 131 9.54 -8.10 -22.96
N ASN A 132 10.38 -9.06 -22.59
CA ASN A 132 10.26 -10.42 -23.08
C ASN A 132 10.71 -11.47 -22.05
N VAL A 133 10.06 -12.63 -22.09
CA VAL A 133 10.40 -13.82 -21.30
C VAL A 133 10.22 -15.06 -22.14
N ILE A 134 11.21 -15.97 -22.08
CA ILE A 134 11.10 -17.30 -22.68
C ILE A 134 10.72 -18.28 -21.57
N GLU A 135 9.67 -19.06 -21.79
CA GLU A 135 9.16 -20.03 -20.83
C GLU A 135 9.42 -21.47 -21.26
N HIS A 136 9.71 -22.33 -20.28
CA HIS A 136 9.80 -23.77 -20.45
C HIS A 136 9.23 -24.45 -19.20
N GLN A 137 8.24 -25.34 -19.36
CA GLN A 137 7.60 -26.07 -18.24
C GLN A 137 7.15 -25.14 -17.10
N ASP A 138 6.43 -24.06 -17.43
CA ASP A 138 5.97 -23.03 -16.48
C ASP A 138 7.05 -22.29 -15.69
N LYS A 139 8.32 -22.37 -16.13
CA LYS A 139 9.45 -21.63 -15.57
C LYS A 139 10.01 -20.63 -16.58
N PRO A 140 10.47 -19.45 -16.12
CA PRO A 140 11.20 -18.53 -16.97
C PRO A 140 12.61 -19.08 -17.18
N VAL A 141 13.04 -19.23 -18.44
CA VAL A 141 14.39 -19.70 -18.81
C VAL A 141 15.25 -18.61 -19.44
N TYR A 142 14.63 -17.50 -19.86
CA TYR A 142 15.33 -16.31 -20.33
C TYR A 142 14.49 -15.09 -20.04
N ILE A 143 15.13 -14.01 -19.60
CA ILE A 143 14.49 -12.70 -19.40
C ILE A 143 15.18 -11.65 -20.27
N GLN A 144 14.43 -10.62 -20.62
CA GLN A 144 14.96 -9.50 -21.38
C GLN A 144 14.31 -8.18 -20.94
N THR A 145 15.16 -7.18 -20.76
CA THR A 145 14.78 -5.78 -20.60
C THR A 145 15.14 -4.99 -21.86
N GLU A 146 14.49 -3.85 -22.03
CA GLU A 146 14.79 -2.87 -23.08
C GLU A 146 15.13 -1.52 -22.45
N GLY A 147 16.10 -0.81 -23.04
CA GLY A 147 16.57 0.47 -22.54
C GLY A 147 17.41 0.35 -21.26
N ALA A 148 17.58 1.48 -20.57
CA ALA A 148 18.46 1.61 -19.41
C ALA A 148 18.19 0.52 -18.36
N THR A 149 19.20 -0.30 -18.10
CA THR A 149 19.16 -1.39 -17.13
C THR A 149 20.31 -1.29 -16.15
N ALA A 150 20.06 -1.57 -14.87
CA ALA A 150 21.08 -1.62 -13.83
C ALA A 150 21.04 -2.95 -13.08
N LEU A 151 22.22 -3.47 -12.75
CA LEU A 151 22.37 -4.65 -11.91
C LEU A 151 22.76 -4.21 -10.51
N SER A 152 22.08 -4.74 -9.50
CA SER A 152 22.30 -4.41 -8.09
C SER A 152 22.44 -5.66 -7.25
N TYR A 153 23.05 -5.54 -6.09
CA TYR A 153 23.07 -6.57 -5.06
C TYR A 153 22.83 -5.93 -3.70
N ARG A 154 21.77 -6.36 -3.00
CA ARG A 154 21.31 -5.74 -1.75
C ARG A 154 21.08 -4.23 -1.90
N GLU A 155 20.26 -3.86 -2.88
CA GLU A 155 19.80 -2.47 -3.10
C GLU A 155 20.93 -1.48 -3.42
N LYS A 156 22.08 -2.00 -3.87
CA LYS A 156 23.23 -1.21 -4.31
C LYS A 156 23.68 -1.66 -5.68
N GLU A 157 23.82 -0.71 -6.59
CA GLU A 157 24.36 -0.94 -7.93
C GLU A 157 25.72 -1.63 -7.89
N LEU A 158 25.91 -2.61 -8.76
CA LEU A 158 27.19 -3.25 -8.97
C LEU A 158 28.10 -2.34 -9.80
N VAL A 159 29.34 -2.18 -9.36
CA VAL A 159 30.35 -1.40 -10.08
C VAL A 159 30.51 -1.93 -11.50
N GLY A 160 30.33 -1.06 -12.49
CA GLY A 160 30.44 -1.44 -13.91
C GLY A 160 29.16 -2.02 -14.52
N HIS A 161 28.02 -1.99 -13.81
CA HIS A 161 26.73 -2.49 -14.31
C HIS A 161 25.58 -1.51 -14.07
N SER A 162 25.88 -0.23 -14.21
CA SER A 162 24.91 0.86 -14.17
C SER A 162 24.10 0.97 -15.47
N THR A 163 23.11 1.87 -15.47
CA THR A 163 22.36 2.27 -16.67
C THR A 163 23.24 2.78 -17.81
N ALA A 164 24.42 3.30 -17.50
CA ALA A 164 25.41 3.71 -18.51
C ALA A 164 26.12 2.52 -19.17
N HIS A 165 26.20 1.37 -18.49
CA HIS A 165 26.82 0.15 -19.02
C HIS A 165 25.84 -0.72 -19.79
N HIS A 166 24.55 -0.67 -19.45
CA HIS A 166 23.48 -1.38 -20.17
C HIS A 166 22.40 -0.40 -20.66
N PRO A 167 22.74 0.53 -21.60
CA PRO A 167 21.80 1.57 -22.04
C PRO A 167 20.69 1.03 -22.93
N GLU A 168 20.90 -0.09 -23.63
CA GLU A 168 19.96 -0.65 -24.62
C GLU A 168 19.11 -1.80 -24.06
N GLY A 169 19.44 -2.31 -22.88
CA GLY A 169 18.75 -3.44 -22.25
C GLY A 169 19.71 -4.48 -21.72
N PHE A 170 19.14 -5.54 -21.18
CA PHE A 170 19.86 -6.66 -20.60
C PHE A 170 19.08 -7.95 -20.87
N GLY A 171 19.79 -9.00 -21.28
CA GLY A 171 19.18 -10.30 -21.57
C GLY A 171 19.98 -11.42 -20.92
N SER A 172 19.32 -12.31 -20.19
CA SER A 172 20.03 -13.37 -19.48
C SER A 172 19.22 -14.66 -19.32
N PRO A 173 19.86 -15.84 -19.47
CA PRO A 173 19.24 -17.11 -19.12
C PRO A 173 19.03 -17.22 -17.62
N ILE A 174 17.96 -17.91 -17.23
CA ILE A 174 17.62 -18.23 -15.85
C ILE A 174 17.48 -19.75 -15.73
N GLY A 175 17.96 -20.32 -14.64
CA GLY A 175 17.82 -21.75 -14.37
C GLY A 175 19.10 -22.56 -14.46
N LYS A 176 18.93 -23.87 -14.57
CA LYS A 176 20.02 -24.85 -14.54
C LYS A 176 20.52 -25.18 -15.92
N LEU A 177 21.76 -25.67 -15.96
CA LEU A 177 22.33 -26.28 -17.15
C LEU A 177 21.69 -27.65 -17.41
N LYS A 178 21.44 -27.94 -18.69
CA LYS A 178 20.83 -29.19 -19.14
C LYS A 178 21.70 -30.39 -18.72
N GLY A 179 21.10 -31.32 -17.98
CA GLY A 179 21.78 -32.52 -17.50
C GLY A 179 22.65 -32.31 -16.25
N ILE A 180 22.68 -31.10 -15.67
CA ILE A 180 23.44 -30.80 -14.45
C ILE A 180 22.46 -30.36 -13.35
N ASN A 181 22.37 -31.14 -12.27
CA ASN A 181 21.46 -30.83 -11.17
C ASN A 181 21.95 -29.70 -10.24
N LEU A 182 23.27 -29.48 -10.20
CA LEU A 182 23.91 -28.43 -9.40
C LEU A 182 23.83 -27.09 -10.14
N ALA A 183 23.19 -26.11 -9.52
CA ALA A 183 23.12 -24.76 -10.09
C ALA A 183 24.50 -24.09 -10.07
N ILE A 184 24.78 -23.22 -11.04
CA ILE A 184 26.09 -22.57 -11.22
C ILE A 184 26.50 -21.81 -9.96
N GLU A 185 25.56 -21.14 -9.29
CA GLU A 185 25.83 -20.39 -8.05
C GLU A 185 26.36 -21.24 -6.90
N ASN A 186 26.06 -22.55 -6.91
CA ASN A 186 26.45 -23.52 -5.88
C ASN A 186 27.66 -24.37 -6.28
N MET A 187 28.27 -24.11 -7.45
CA MET A 187 29.44 -24.86 -7.91
C MET A 187 30.71 -24.43 -7.17
N SER A 188 31.43 -25.40 -6.61
CA SER A 188 32.76 -25.16 -6.06
C SER A 188 33.78 -24.92 -7.20
N PRO A 189 34.98 -24.39 -6.90
CA PRO A 189 36.04 -24.28 -7.92
C PRO A 189 36.34 -25.60 -8.63
N ARG A 190 36.25 -26.75 -7.94
CA ARG A 190 36.45 -28.06 -8.57
C ARG A 190 35.35 -28.39 -9.56
N ASP A 191 34.10 -28.08 -9.22
CA ASP A 191 32.95 -28.32 -10.08
C ASP A 191 33.02 -27.46 -11.34
N LEU A 192 33.29 -26.16 -11.18
CA LEU A 192 33.49 -25.23 -12.29
C LEU A 192 34.56 -25.73 -13.26
N LYS A 193 35.63 -26.37 -12.75
CA LYS A 193 36.74 -26.85 -13.56
C LYS A 193 36.35 -28.09 -14.34
N ALA A 194 35.55 -28.96 -13.72
CA ALA A 194 35.01 -30.15 -14.38
C ALA A 194 34.09 -29.78 -15.57
N TYR A 195 33.45 -28.61 -15.52
CA TYR A 195 32.59 -28.11 -16.61
C TYR A 195 33.27 -27.05 -17.49
N ASN A 196 34.59 -26.86 -17.38
CA ASN A 196 35.38 -25.84 -18.09
C ASN A 196 34.90 -24.39 -17.89
N ILE A 197 34.13 -24.10 -16.82
CA ILE A 197 33.66 -22.76 -16.48
C ILE A 197 34.80 -22.02 -15.76
N TYR A 198 35.82 -21.63 -16.51
CA TYR A 198 37.02 -20.95 -16.02
C TYR A 198 37.43 -19.81 -16.96
N GLU A 199 38.08 -18.79 -16.39
CA GLU A 199 38.55 -17.62 -17.14
C GLU A 199 39.52 -18.03 -18.26
N GLY A 200 39.34 -17.44 -19.45
CA GLY A 200 40.12 -17.70 -20.66
C GLY A 200 39.64 -18.86 -21.52
N GLU A 201 38.71 -19.69 -21.04
CA GLU A 201 38.18 -20.83 -21.80
C GLU A 201 36.98 -20.43 -22.66
N THR A 202 36.91 -20.99 -23.88
CA THR A 202 35.71 -20.91 -24.72
C THR A 202 34.79 -22.06 -24.40
N ILE A 203 33.56 -21.76 -24.00
CA ILE A 203 32.59 -22.76 -23.56
C ILE A 203 31.24 -22.63 -24.27
N LEU A 204 30.50 -23.73 -24.26
CA LEU A 204 29.09 -23.80 -24.61
C LEU A 204 28.29 -24.24 -23.39
N LEU A 205 27.48 -23.32 -22.87
CA LEU A 205 26.52 -23.58 -21.80
C LEU A 205 25.14 -23.82 -22.40
N GLU A 206 24.59 -25.02 -22.21
CA GLU A 206 23.21 -25.33 -22.59
C GLU A 206 22.33 -25.32 -21.33
N PHE A 207 21.33 -24.45 -21.30
CA PHE A 207 20.35 -24.37 -20.22
C PHE A 207 19.12 -25.24 -20.51
N GLU A 208 18.38 -25.58 -19.46
CA GLU A 208 17.01 -26.09 -19.61
C GLU A 208 16.16 -25.08 -20.42
N GLY A 209 15.33 -25.57 -21.35
CA GLY A 209 14.58 -24.69 -22.26
C GLY A 209 15.32 -24.26 -23.53
N ASP A 210 16.36 -24.98 -23.93
CA ASP A 210 17.07 -24.83 -25.21
C ASP A 210 17.74 -23.46 -25.42
N ILE A 211 18.12 -22.77 -24.33
CA ILE A 211 18.98 -21.59 -24.40
C ILE A 211 20.44 -22.03 -24.44
N LYS A 212 21.19 -21.54 -25.41
CA LYS A 212 22.62 -21.82 -25.56
C LYS A 212 23.41 -20.52 -25.46
N VAL A 213 24.40 -20.50 -24.58
CA VAL A 213 25.36 -19.41 -24.42
C VAL A 213 26.74 -19.92 -24.81
N SER A 214 27.34 -19.34 -25.85
CA SER A 214 28.66 -19.75 -26.35
C SER A 214 29.59 -18.55 -26.41
N GLY A 215 30.74 -18.62 -25.75
CA GLY A 215 31.72 -17.52 -25.73
C GLY A 215 32.93 -17.81 -24.86
N GLU A 216 33.88 -16.87 -24.83
CA GLU A 216 35.07 -16.97 -23.96
C GLU A 216 34.82 -16.24 -22.64
N ILE A 217 35.02 -16.92 -21.51
CA ILE A 217 34.84 -16.33 -20.18
C ILE A 217 35.97 -15.35 -19.90
N ILE A 218 35.63 -14.11 -19.55
CA ILE A 218 36.59 -13.10 -19.10
C ILE A 218 36.73 -13.16 -17.59
N THR A 219 35.61 -13.06 -16.88
CA THR A 219 35.61 -13.04 -15.42
C THR A 219 34.26 -13.43 -14.83
N GLY A 220 34.28 -13.87 -13.57
CA GLY A 220 33.09 -14.16 -12.78
C GLY A 220 33.04 -13.33 -11.51
N THR A 221 31.93 -12.62 -11.29
CA THR A 221 31.68 -11.85 -10.06
C THR A 221 31.03 -12.75 -9.00
N ARG A 222 31.52 -12.66 -7.76
CA ARG A 222 30.97 -13.39 -6.62
C ARG A 222 30.36 -12.45 -5.59
N ASN A 223 29.35 -12.93 -4.88
CA ASN A 223 28.80 -12.23 -3.73
C ASN A 223 29.62 -12.50 -2.45
N LEU A 224 29.21 -11.88 -1.33
CA LEU A 224 29.86 -12.02 -0.02
C LEU A 224 29.84 -13.45 0.54
N ARG A 225 28.97 -14.34 0.04
CA ARG A 225 28.92 -15.76 0.40
C ARG A 225 29.82 -16.62 -0.49
N GLY A 226 30.47 -16.03 -1.50
CA GLY A 226 31.30 -16.73 -2.47
C GLY A 226 30.51 -17.36 -3.63
N GLU A 227 29.19 -17.15 -3.71
CA GLU A 227 28.35 -17.63 -4.82
C GLU A 227 28.61 -16.77 -6.06
N ILE A 228 28.68 -17.38 -7.24
CA ILE A 228 28.81 -16.63 -8.51
C ILE A 228 27.46 -15.99 -8.84
N ILE A 229 27.46 -14.67 -9.03
CA ILE A 229 26.27 -13.88 -9.37
C ILE A 229 26.27 -13.42 -10.84
N LEU A 230 27.45 -13.28 -11.45
CA LEU A 230 27.59 -12.77 -12.81
C LEU A 230 28.79 -13.43 -13.50
N ILE A 231 28.67 -13.73 -14.79
CA ILE A 231 29.79 -14.18 -15.63
C ILE A 231 29.83 -13.32 -16.88
N THR A 232 30.98 -12.71 -17.17
CA THR A 232 31.18 -11.87 -18.36
C THR A 232 31.90 -12.67 -19.45
N PHE A 233 31.35 -12.63 -20.65
CA PHE A 233 31.87 -13.29 -21.83
C PHE A 233 32.28 -12.26 -22.90
N LYS A 234 33.33 -12.58 -23.68
CA LYS A 234 33.61 -11.93 -24.97
C LYS A 234 33.30 -12.88 -26.11
N ASN A 235 33.09 -12.30 -27.30
CA ASN A 235 32.73 -13.02 -28.53
C ASN A 235 31.55 -13.98 -28.28
N CYS A 236 30.56 -13.51 -27.53
CA CYS A 236 29.48 -14.34 -27.03
C CYS A 236 28.32 -14.37 -28.01
N THR A 237 27.76 -15.54 -28.26
CA THR A 237 26.50 -15.71 -28.96
C THR A 237 25.51 -16.39 -28.04
N VAL A 238 24.31 -15.82 -27.91
CA VAL A 238 23.20 -16.44 -27.18
C VAL A 238 22.09 -16.77 -28.14
N THR A 239 21.60 -18.01 -28.11
CA THR A 239 20.53 -18.48 -29.00
C THR A 239 19.45 -19.21 -28.23
N HIS A 240 18.23 -19.12 -28.73
CA HIS A 240 17.12 -19.99 -28.36
C HIS A 240 16.63 -20.69 -29.63
N ARG A 241 16.97 -21.97 -29.78
CA ARG A 241 16.75 -22.74 -31.01
C ARG A 241 17.39 -22.02 -32.22
N GLU A 242 16.59 -21.52 -33.16
CA GLU A 242 17.07 -20.79 -34.35
C GLU A 242 17.15 -19.27 -34.14
N LYS A 243 16.59 -18.74 -33.05
CA LYS A 243 16.56 -17.31 -32.78
C LYS A 243 17.83 -16.88 -32.05
N VAL A 244 18.54 -15.89 -32.59
CA VAL A 244 19.64 -15.22 -31.90
C VAL A 244 19.07 -14.20 -30.90
N LEU A 245 19.54 -14.27 -29.67
CA LEU A 245 19.16 -13.38 -28.56
C LEU A 245 20.26 -12.39 -28.20
N PHE A 246 21.53 -12.71 -28.52
CA PHE A 246 22.67 -11.82 -28.37
C PHE A 246 23.73 -12.18 -29.41
N GLU A 247 24.32 -11.17 -30.04
CA GLU A 247 25.38 -11.31 -31.04
C GLU A 247 26.74 -10.82 -30.51
N PRO A 248 27.85 -11.43 -30.95
CA PRO A 248 29.20 -11.01 -30.54
C PRO A 248 29.50 -9.54 -30.77
N ASP A 249 28.94 -8.95 -31.83
CA ASP A 249 29.18 -7.57 -32.23
C ASP A 249 28.53 -6.55 -31.26
N TRP A 250 27.62 -7.00 -30.40
CA TRP A 250 26.99 -6.15 -29.37
C TRP A 250 27.90 -5.94 -28.15
N GLY A 251 29.07 -6.59 -28.12
CA GLY A 251 30.11 -6.37 -27.13
C GLY A 251 30.16 -7.45 -26.05
N LEU A 252 30.44 -7.03 -24.82
CA LEU A 252 30.60 -7.95 -23.69
C LEU A 252 29.23 -8.46 -23.22
N TYR A 253 29.08 -9.77 -23.18
CA TYR A 253 27.87 -10.39 -22.67
C TYR A 253 27.98 -10.64 -21.17
N ASN A 254 27.14 -9.99 -20.39
CA ASN A 254 27.08 -10.17 -18.94
C ASN A 254 25.93 -11.12 -18.60
N MET A 255 26.25 -12.35 -18.23
CA MET A 255 25.29 -13.38 -17.87
C MET A 255 25.00 -13.33 -16.37
N ALA A 256 23.79 -12.93 -16.00
CA ALA A 256 23.29 -13.08 -14.64
C ALA A 256 23.18 -14.57 -14.28
N VAL A 257 23.63 -14.91 -13.08
CA VAL A 257 23.56 -16.29 -12.57
C VAL A 257 22.45 -16.38 -11.55
N GLY A 258 21.52 -17.31 -11.77
CA GLY A 258 20.54 -17.73 -10.79
C GLY A 258 19.63 -18.87 -11.29
N ASP A 259 19.47 -19.89 -10.44
CA ASP A 259 18.55 -21.03 -10.64
C ASP A 259 17.08 -20.60 -10.77
N LYS A 260 16.67 -19.54 -10.05
CA LYS A 260 15.28 -19.09 -10.06
C LYS A 260 15.14 -17.62 -9.74
N ILE A 261 13.98 -17.07 -10.11
CA ILE A 261 13.54 -15.73 -9.71
C ILE A 261 12.77 -15.87 -8.40
N VAL A 262 13.26 -15.23 -7.34
CA VAL A 262 12.67 -15.29 -5.99
C VAL A 262 11.73 -14.13 -5.70
N SER A 263 11.92 -12.98 -6.38
CA SER A 263 11.09 -11.79 -6.20
C SER A 263 10.96 -11.01 -7.51
N ALA A 264 9.83 -10.33 -7.66
CA ALA A 264 9.54 -9.41 -8.76
C ALA A 264 8.70 -8.24 -8.23
N PHE A 265 9.18 -7.01 -8.38
CA PHE A 265 8.54 -5.82 -7.80
C PHE A 265 8.72 -4.56 -8.66
N ASN A 266 7.93 -3.52 -8.39
CA ASN A 266 7.99 -2.25 -9.11
C ASN A 266 9.08 -1.34 -8.55
N GLY A 267 9.65 -0.49 -9.40
CA GLY A 267 10.75 0.40 -9.06
C GLY A 267 12.13 -0.26 -9.18
N PRO A 268 13.20 0.54 -9.11
CA PRO A 268 14.57 0.04 -9.15
C PRO A 268 15.02 -0.52 -7.80
N ALA A 269 15.97 -1.44 -7.84
CA ALA A 269 16.63 -1.96 -6.64
C ALA A 269 17.44 -0.88 -5.92
N ASP A 270 18.19 -0.08 -6.67
CA ASP A 270 18.95 1.07 -6.18
C ASP A 270 18.27 2.36 -6.66
N LEU A 271 17.81 3.17 -5.71
CA LEU A 271 17.10 4.43 -5.97
C LEU A 271 18.00 5.48 -6.66
N THR A 272 19.32 5.31 -6.59
CA THR A 272 20.29 6.25 -7.19
C THR A 272 20.66 5.89 -8.62
N SER A 273 20.36 4.67 -9.07
CA SER A 273 20.67 4.20 -10.43
C SER A 273 19.79 4.84 -11.51
N PHE A 274 18.64 5.39 -11.13
CA PHE A 274 17.66 5.97 -12.04
C PHE A 274 17.25 7.37 -11.58
N ASP A 275 16.99 8.26 -12.53
CA ASP A 275 16.42 9.57 -12.22
C ASP A 275 14.91 9.42 -11.96
N LEU A 276 14.54 9.37 -10.68
CA LEU A 276 13.17 9.16 -10.22
C LEU A 276 12.38 10.46 -9.98
N VAL A 277 12.94 11.63 -10.31
CA VAL A 277 12.28 12.91 -9.99
C VAL A 277 11.10 13.15 -10.92
N THR A 278 9.88 12.84 -10.46
CA THR A 278 8.66 13.03 -11.27
C THR A 278 7.72 14.14 -10.81
N HIS A 279 7.85 14.72 -9.60
CA HIS A 279 6.97 15.82 -9.18
C HIS A 279 7.48 16.71 -8.03
N SER A 280 7.28 18.03 -8.16
CA SER A 280 7.37 19.00 -7.08
C SER A 280 5.96 19.29 -6.54
N VAL A 281 5.74 19.05 -5.25
CA VAL A 281 4.44 19.30 -4.60
C VAL A 281 4.19 20.81 -4.55
N SER A 282 3.20 21.30 -5.31
CA SER A 282 2.91 22.74 -5.43
C SER A 282 1.70 23.22 -4.61
N SER A 283 0.97 22.31 -3.93
CA SER A 283 -0.26 22.69 -3.23
C SER A 283 0.00 23.06 -1.77
N THR A 284 -0.15 24.34 -1.43
CA THR A 284 -0.37 24.79 -0.05
C THR A 284 -1.85 24.67 0.28
N THR A 285 -2.19 24.10 1.44
CA THR A 285 -3.58 23.96 1.90
C THR A 285 -4.27 25.32 1.95
N ILE A 286 -5.32 25.50 1.15
CA ILE A 286 -6.12 26.73 1.14
C ILE A 286 -6.86 26.83 2.49
N LYS A 287 -6.44 27.76 3.34
CA LYS A 287 -7.16 28.06 4.59
C LYS A 287 -8.30 29.03 4.27
N PRO A 288 -9.57 28.66 4.49
CA PRO A 288 -10.69 29.57 4.24
C PRO A 288 -10.58 30.83 5.11
N VAL A 289 -10.88 31.99 4.53
CA VAL A 289 -10.88 33.28 5.25
C VAL A 289 -12.10 33.35 6.16
N LYS A 290 -11.89 33.47 7.47
CA LYS A 290 -12.96 33.54 8.47
C LYS A 290 -13.70 34.88 8.42
N SER A 291 -15.04 34.85 8.32
CA SER A 291 -15.87 36.06 8.37
C SER A 291 -15.89 36.70 9.78
N PRO A 292 -16.18 38.01 9.90
CA PRO A 292 -16.32 38.69 11.19
C PRO A 292 -17.39 38.06 12.10
N GLU A 293 -18.51 37.60 11.52
CA GLU A 293 -19.62 36.98 12.25
C GLU A 293 -19.20 35.63 12.85
N ARG A 294 -18.41 34.84 12.10
CA ARG A 294 -17.87 33.56 12.58
C ARG A 294 -16.88 33.76 13.71
N LYS A 295 -16.03 34.80 13.64
CA LYS A 295 -15.10 35.14 14.73
C LYS A 295 -15.83 35.52 16.01
N LYS A 296 -16.94 36.26 15.91
CA LYS A 296 -17.80 36.59 17.07
C LYS A 296 -18.42 35.35 17.72
N LEU A 297 -18.93 34.42 16.90
CA LEU A 297 -19.45 33.15 17.42
C LEU A 297 -18.35 32.32 18.10
N GLU A 298 -17.18 32.20 17.48
CA GLU A 298 -16.01 31.51 18.08
C GLU A 298 -15.61 32.12 19.44
N LEU A 299 -15.75 33.43 19.63
CA LEU A 299 -15.52 34.07 20.94
C LEU A 299 -16.55 33.64 21.99
N LEU A 300 -17.82 33.43 21.63
CA LEU A 300 -18.84 32.93 22.55
C LEU A 300 -18.54 31.48 22.97
N TYR A 301 -18.11 30.63 22.04
CA TYR A 301 -17.62 29.28 22.36
C TYR A 301 -16.39 29.32 23.28
N GLN A 302 -15.43 30.22 23.02
CA GLN A 302 -14.25 30.39 23.87
C GLN A 302 -14.65 30.81 25.29
N GLN A 303 -15.62 31.71 25.44
CA GLN A 303 -16.13 32.15 26.74
C GLN A 303 -16.71 31.00 27.57
N ILE A 304 -17.50 30.10 26.96
CA ILE A 304 -18.05 28.93 27.65
C ILE A 304 -16.97 27.90 27.97
N ARG A 305 -16.00 27.73 27.08
CA ARG A 305 -14.82 26.88 27.34
C ARG A 305 -13.98 27.39 28.50
N ASP A 306 -13.68 28.69 28.55
CA ASP A 306 -12.91 29.31 29.64
C ASP A 306 -13.64 29.19 30.98
N PHE A 307 -14.98 29.25 30.97
CA PHE A 307 -15.81 28.98 32.15
C PHE A 307 -15.69 27.52 32.60
N ARG A 308 -15.73 26.55 31.66
CA ARG A 308 -15.62 25.11 31.94
C ARG A 308 -14.24 24.73 32.48
N GLU A 309 -13.18 25.30 31.92
CA GLU A 309 -11.78 25.02 32.32
C GLU A 309 -11.35 25.82 33.57
N GLY A 310 -12.19 26.74 34.07
CA GLY A 310 -11.93 27.53 35.28
C GLY A 310 -11.00 28.73 35.08
N THR A 311 -10.60 29.01 33.84
CA THR A 311 -9.72 30.14 33.46
C THR A 311 -10.43 31.49 33.61
N ASN A 312 -11.74 31.54 33.37
CA ASN A 312 -12.55 32.75 33.62
C ASN A 312 -14.01 32.39 33.98
N THR A 313 -14.35 32.52 35.26
CA THR A 313 -15.67 32.15 35.81
C THR A 313 -16.64 33.33 35.93
N THR A 314 -16.23 34.54 35.57
CA THR A 314 -17.06 35.77 35.73
C THR A 314 -18.09 35.97 34.62
N ILE A 315 -18.11 35.07 33.63
CA ILE A 315 -18.95 35.17 32.44
C ILE A 315 -20.39 34.77 32.79
N SER A 316 -21.36 35.60 32.38
CA SER A 316 -22.78 35.30 32.58
C SER A 316 -23.29 34.39 31.47
N ARG A 317 -23.52 33.12 31.81
CA ARG A 317 -24.06 32.09 30.90
C ARG A 317 -25.38 32.50 30.25
N ASN A 318 -26.27 33.16 31.01
CA ASN A 318 -27.55 33.65 30.51
C ASN A 318 -27.38 34.76 29.44
N LYS A 319 -26.34 35.61 29.57
CA LYS A 319 -26.03 36.61 28.54
C LYS A 319 -25.52 35.97 27.26
N VAL A 320 -24.65 34.96 27.38
CA VAL A 320 -24.18 34.19 26.22
C VAL A 320 -25.34 33.48 25.53
N PHE A 321 -26.23 32.82 26.29
CA PHE A 321 -27.42 32.16 25.73
C PHE A 321 -28.33 33.14 24.98
N LYS A 322 -28.58 34.32 25.55
CA LYS A 322 -29.38 35.35 24.89
C LYS A 322 -28.73 35.82 23.58
N GLU A 323 -27.43 36.06 23.59
CA GLU A 323 -26.68 36.46 22.39
C GLU A 323 -26.74 35.39 21.28
N VAL A 324 -26.65 34.10 21.65
CA VAL A 324 -26.80 32.97 20.71
C VAL A 324 -28.22 32.93 20.14
N LYS A 325 -29.23 33.04 21.00
CA LYS A 325 -30.64 33.01 20.59
C LYS A 325 -31.01 34.16 19.65
N ASP A 326 -30.50 35.36 19.91
CA ASP A 326 -30.84 36.57 19.16
C ASP A 326 -30.05 36.68 17.84
N ASN A 327 -28.74 36.37 17.85
CA ASN A 327 -27.84 36.61 16.71
C ASN A 327 -27.44 35.35 15.94
N TYR A 328 -27.63 34.16 16.52
CA TYR A 328 -27.23 32.87 15.93
C TYR A 328 -28.34 31.80 16.09
N PRO A 329 -29.56 32.04 15.58
CA PRO A 329 -30.73 31.20 15.86
C PRO A 329 -30.64 29.76 15.31
N THR A 330 -29.67 29.48 14.43
CA THR A 330 -29.42 28.14 13.88
C THR A 330 -28.32 27.37 14.64
N ASP A 331 -27.60 28.03 15.56
CA ASP A 331 -26.55 27.38 16.35
C ASP A 331 -27.18 26.60 17.51
N TRP A 332 -27.05 25.28 17.45
CA TRP A 332 -27.60 24.37 18.46
C TRP A 332 -26.53 23.83 19.41
N LEU A 333 -25.26 23.74 18.96
CA LEU A 333 -24.20 23.06 19.70
C LEU A 333 -23.80 23.84 20.96
N LEU A 334 -23.65 25.17 20.90
CA LEU A 334 -23.37 25.98 22.09
C LEU A 334 -24.52 25.93 23.10
N SER A 335 -25.76 25.85 22.60
CA SER A 335 -26.95 25.67 23.44
C SER A 335 -26.94 24.32 24.17
N VAL A 336 -26.46 23.23 23.54
CA VAL A 336 -26.31 21.92 24.21
C VAL A 336 -25.24 21.97 25.31
N GLU A 337 -24.10 22.63 25.08
CA GLU A 337 -23.08 22.82 26.14
C GLU A 337 -23.61 23.64 27.33
N LEU A 338 -24.39 24.70 27.04
CA LEU A 338 -25.03 25.50 28.09
C LEU A 338 -26.07 24.68 28.87
N TYR A 339 -26.79 23.77 28.22
CA TYR A 339 -27.73 22.86 28.88
C TYR A 339 -27.00 21.91 29.83
N GLU A 340 -25.86 21.33 29.40
CA GLU A 340 -24.99 20.51 30.27
C GLU A 340 -24.58 21.28 31.54
N LEU A 341 -24.11 22.53 31.38
CA LEU A 341 -23.69 23.37 32.51
C LEU A 341 -24.88 23.80 33.40
N ALA A 342 -26.06 24.00 32.84
CA ALA A 342 -27.26 24.33 33.61
C ALA A 342 -27.68 23.14 34.50
N ARG A 343 -27.67 21.93 33.93
CA ARG A 343 -27.95 20.67 34.63
C ARG A 343 -26.94 20.40 35.75
N ASN A 344 -25.64 20.49 35.46
CA ASN A 344 -24.59 20.25 36.46
C ASN A 344 -24.68 21.21 37.65
N ASN A 345 -25.15 22.44 37.43
CA ASN A 345 -25.32 23.44 38.48
C ASN A 345 -26.73 23.46 39.11
N ASN A 346 -27.59 22.47 38.80
CA ASN A 346 -28.98 22.36 39.27
C ASN A 346 -29.88 23.58 38.96
N ASP A 347 -29.57 24.34 37.91
CA ASP A 347 -30.37 25.48 37.47
C ASP A 347 -31.51 25.04 36.55
N LYS A 348 -32.61 24.60 37.17
CA LYS A 348 -33.76 24.02 36.46
C LYS A 348 -34.46 25.00 35.53
N ALA A 349 -34.59 26.26 35.94
CA ALA A 349 -35.27 27.29 35.14
C ALA A 349 -34.48 27.59 33.87
N PHE A 350 -33.16 27.72 33.97
CA PHE A 350 -32.31 27.95 32.81
C PHE A 350 -32.24 26.72 31.88
N ALA A 351 -32.18 25.51 32.44
CA ALA A 351 -32.20 24.28 31.67
C ALA A 351 -33.51 24.12 30.84
N GLU A 352 -34.66 24.43 31.44
CA GLU A 352 -35.96 24.41 30.74
C GLU A 352 -36.03 25.42 29.59
N GLU A 353 -35.49 26.63 29.79
CA GLU A 353 -35.43 27.66 28.75
C GLU A 353 -34.60 27.20 27.54
N ILE A 354 -33.46 26.55 27.79
CA ILE A 354 -32.57 26.05 26.74
C ILE A 354 -33.24 24.89 25.98
N ILE A 355 -33.90 23.95 26.66
CA ILE A 355 -34.64 22.86 26.02
C ILE A 355 -35.73 23.41 25.09
N GLN A 356 -36.47 24.43 25.51
CA GLN A 356 -37.50 25.05 24.66
C GLN A 356 -36.90 25.63 23.39
N HIS A 357 -35.73 26.28 23.49
CA HIS A 357 -35.01 26.79 22.33
C HIS A 357 -34.51 25.67 21.41
N LEU A 358 -33.90 24.62 21.95
CA LEU A 358 -33.43 23.46 21.19
C LEU A 358 -34.57 22.74 20.46
N ASN A 359 -35.74 22.59 21.12
CA ASN A 359 -36.94 22.05 20.48
C ASN A 359 -37.48 22.97 19.37
N ALA A 360 -37.41 24.29 19.54
CA ALA A 360 -37.76 25.22 18.48
C ALA A 360 -36.83 25.11 17.26
N ILE A 361 -35.52 24.97 17.48
CA ILE A 361 -34.54 24.72 16.40
C ILE A 361 -34.85 23.40 15.69
N LYS A 362 -35.10 22.32 16.44
CA LYS A 362 -35.47 21.01 15.92
C LYS A 362 -36.72 21.07 15.02
N ASN A 363 -37.75 21.82 15.43
CA ASN A 363 -38.97 21.97 14.62
C ASN A 363 -38.72 22.76 13.33
N ASN A 364 -37.86 23.78 13.37
CA ASN A 364 -37.52 24.60 12.20
C ASN A 364 -36.53 23.90 11.26
N HIS A 365 -35.69 22.99 11.79
CA HIS A 365 -34.67 22.25 11.05
C HIS A 365 -34.71 20.75 11.41
N PRO A 366 -35.68 19.98 10.88
CA PRO A 366 -35.87 18.56 11.22
C PRO A 366 -34.63 17.69 10.97
N ASN A 367 -33.80 18.08 10.00
CA ASN A 367 -32.53 17.46 9.67
C ASN A 367 -31.49 17.51 10.80
N LEU A 368 -31.56 18.49 11.71
CA LEU A 368 -30.69 18.59 12.88
C LEU A 368 -31.28 17.89 14.13
N GLY A 369 -32.54 17.46 14.06
CA GLY A 369 -33.26 16.96 15.23
C GLY A 369 -32.58 15.78 15.92
N HIS A 370 -32.07 14.82 15.15
CA HIS A 370 -31.35 13.67 15.71
C HIS A 370 -30.08 14.07 16.47
N LEU A 371 -29.27 15.00 15.93
CA LEU A 371 -28.05 15.49 16.59
C LEU A 371 -28.34 16.22 17.91
N ILE A 372 -29.44 16.98 17.95
CA ILE A 372 -29.88 17.69 19.15
C ILE A 372 -30.40 16.70 20.18
N ASP A 373 -31.23 15.72 19.77
CA ASP A 373 -31.77 14.69 20.65
C ASP A 373 -30.64 13.84 21.27
N ASP A 374 -29.66 13.43 20.46
CA ASP A 374 -28.49 12.68 20.92
C ASP A 374 -27.67 13.49 21.94
N GLY A 375 -27.48 14.79 21.70
CA GLY A 375 -26.79 15.70 22.61
C GLY A 375 -27.51 15.85 23.96
N ILE A 376 -28.85 16.03 23.93
CA ILE A 376 -29.68 16.12 25.15
C ILE A 376 -29.64 14.79 25.91
N GLN A 377 -29.79 13.66 25.21
CA GLN A 377 -29.77 12.33 25.82
C GLN A 377 -28.44 12.03 26.51
N LEU A 378 -27.31 12.46 25.93
CA LEU A 378 -26.00 12.27 26.53
C LEU A 378 -25.85 13.04 27.84
N VAL A 379 -26.34 14.28 27.90
CA VAL A 379 -26.37 15.07 29.15
C VAL A 379 -27.28 14.42 30.18
N ASP A 380 -28.47 13.98 29.77
CA ASP A 380 -29.45 13.35 30.67
C ASP A 380 -28.94 12.00 31.20
N ALA A 381 -28.23 11.22 30.38
CA ALA A 381 -27.66 9.92 30.77
C ALA A 381 -26.56 10.06 31.84
N VAL A 382 -25.69 11.07 31.71
CA VAL A 382 -24.61 11.35 32.68
C VAL A 382 -25.17 11.73 34.05
N GLY A 383 -26.30 12.43 34.11
CA GLY A 383 -26.99 12.81 35.35
C GLY A 383 -27.65 11.67 36.13
N THR A 384 -27.78 10.47 35.54
CA THR A 384 -28.35 9.27 36.18
C THR A 384 -27.32 8.32 36.79
N SER A 385 -26.03 8.63 36.68
CA SER A 385 -24.93 7.86 37.26
C SER A 385 -24.44 8.52 38.56
N VAL A 386 -25.26 8.43 39.61
CA VAL A 386 -24.84 8.62 41.02
C VAL A 386 -25.39 7.47 41.84
#